data_AF-A0A7Y3MSV8-F1
#
_entry.id   AF-A0A7Y3MSV8-F1
#
_cell.length_a   1.000
_cell.length_b   1.000
_cell.length_c   1.000
_cell.angle_alpha   90.00
_cell.angle_beta   90.00
_cell.angle_gamma   90.00
#
_symmetry.space_group_name_H-M   'P 1'
#
loop_
_entity.id
_entity.type
_entity.pdbx_description
1 polymer ?
#
loop_
_entity_poly.entity_id
_entity_poly.type
_entity_poly.pdbx_seq_one_letter_code
_entity_poly.pdbx_strand_id
1 'polypeptide(L)'
;MSRQAVVDRYFMEHRAKLLDVAAFLDRVERGGAEGDDFRMAAFRRAVAVLAEPGASRARRILELLSDPTDTPIDSAAGLKGAFGAYPGGETPA
;
A
#
# COMPACT_ATOMS: atom_id res chain seq x y z
N MET A 1 -27.14 -0.16 -3.42
CA MET A 1 -27.19 -0.50 -1.98
C MET A 1 -27.25 0.79 -1.17
N SER A 2 -27.98 0.81 -0.05
CA SER A 2 -27.95 1.95 0.89
C SER A 2 -26.63 1.96 1.68
N ARG A 3 -26.30 3.10 2.30
CA ARG A 3 -25.13 3.21 3.19
C ARG A 3 -25.16 2.16 4.30
N GLN A 4 -26.31 1.96 4.94
CA GLN A 4 -26.48 0.96 6.00
C GLN A 4 -26.21 -0.46 5.47
N ALA A 5 -26.78 -0.82 4.32
CA ALA A 5 -26.58 -2.13 3.73
C ALA A 5 -25.11 -2.41 3.37
N VAL A 6 -24.34 -1.39 2.98
CA VAL A 6 -22.89 -1.52 2.73
C VAL A 6 -22.15 -1.76 4.03
N VAL A 7 -22.46 -1.01 5.08
CA VAL A 7 -21.86 -1.20 6.41
C VAL A 7 -22.16 -2.60 6.92
N ASP A 8 -23.43 -3.00 6.96
CA ASP A 8 -23.85 -4.31 7.47
C ASP A 8 -23.15 -5.47 6.74
N ARG A 9 -23.00 -5.34 5.42
CA ARG A 9 -22.39 -6.39 4.60
C ARG A 9 -20.87 -6.50 4.78
N TYR A 10 -20.16 -5.39 4.92
CA TYR A 10 -18.70 -5.36 4.78
C TYR A 10 -17.93 -4.96 6.05
N PHE A 11 -18.60 -4.44 7.07
CA PHE A 11 -17.93 -3.86 8.24
C PHE A 11 -17.03 -4.87 8.96
N MET A 12 -17.50 -6.10 9.19
CA MET A 12 -16.73 -7.09 9.95
C MET A 12 -15.44 -7.50 9.23
N GLU A 13 -15.47 -7.65 7.91
CA GLU A 13 -14.28 -7.93 7.10
C GLU A 13 -13.27 -6.78 7.17
N HIS A 14 -13.73 -5.55 7.04
CA HIS A 14 -12.85 -4.37 7.06
C HIS A 14 -12.30 -4.10 8.46
N ARG A 15 -13.07 -4.40 9.52
CA ARG A 15 -12.58 -4.39 10.91
C ARG A 15 -11.41 -5.36 11.08
N ALA A 16 -11.50 -6.58 10.53
CA ALA A 16 -10.41 -7.54 10.59
C ALA A 16 -9.17 -7.02 9.84
N LYS A 17 -9.34 -6.45 8.64
CA LYS A 17 -8.24 -5.85 7.87
C LYS A 17 -7.55 -4.70 8.60
N LEU A 18 -8.31 -3.85 9.32
CA LEU A 18 -7.73 -2.77 10.13
C LEU A 18 -6.84 -3.33 11.26
N LEU A 19 -7.30 -4.38 11.94
CA LEU A 19 -6.50 -5.04 12.99
C LEU A 19 -5.24 -5.69 12.44
N ASP A 20 -5.34 -6.32 11.26
CA ASP A 20 -4.20 -6.96 10.60
C ASP A 20 -3.14 -5.93 10.20
N VAL A 21 -3.55 -4.82 9.59
CA VAL A 21 -2.66 -3.70 9.24
C VAL A 21 -2.01 -3.10 10.49
N ALA A 22 -2.76 -2.88 11.57
CA ALA A 22 -2.20 -2.37 12.82
C ALA A 22 -1.13 -3.32 13.39
N ALA A 23 -1.44 -4.63 13.46
CA ALA A 23 -0.50 -5.62 13.95
C ALA A 23 0.74 -5.77 13.05
N PHE A 24 0.63 -5.54 11.73
CA PHE A 24 1.78 -5.47 10.83
C PHE A 24 2.69 -4.29 11.20
N LEU A 25 2.12 -3.09 11.39
CA LEU A 25 2.88 -1.90 11.79
C LEU A 25 3.60 -2.12 13.12
N ASP A 26 2.93 -2.68 14.13
CA ASP A 26 3.55 -3.01 15.43
C ASP A 26 4.75 -3.97 15.29
N ARG A 27 4.69 -4.91 14.33
CA ARG A 27 5.80 -5.83 14.06
C ARG A 27 6.96 -5.15 13.36
N VAL A 28 6.68 -4.24 12.42
CA VAL A 28 7.72 -3.42 11.76
C VAL A 28 8.45 -2.57 12.79
N GLU A 29 7.73 -1.89 13.68
CA GLU A 29 8.34 -1.06 14.73
C GLU A 29 9.18 -1.87 15.72
N ARG A 30 8.76 -3.10 16.03
CA ARG A 30 9.56 -4.03 16.87
C ARG A 30 10.82 -4.54 16.17
N GLY A 31 10.85 -4.53 14.84
CA GLY A 31 11.95 -5.05 14.02
C GLY A 31 13.24 -4.23 14.08
N GLY A 32 13.21 -3.03 14.66
CA GLY A 32 14.37 -2.15 14.77
C GLY A 32 14.58 -1.23 13.56
N ALA A 33 15.65 -0.44 13.61
CA ALA A 33 15.97 0.60 12.62
C ALA A 33 17.04 0.12 11.63
N GLU A 34 16.68 -0.81 10.75
CA GLU A 34 17.32 -0.80 9.43
C GLU A 34 16.65 0.29 8.59
N GLY A 35 17.38 0.84 7.61
CA GLY A 35 17.02 2.06 6.88
C GLY A 35 15.59 2.06 6.30
N ASP A 36 15.15 3.23 5.83
CA ASP A 36 13.77 3.39 5.34
C ASP A 36 13.48 2.50 4.12
N ASP A 37 12.73 1.41 4.34
CA ASP A 37 12.20 0.57 3.27
C ASP A 37 11.20 1.39 2.44
N PHE A 38 11.46 1.52 1.13
CA PHE A 38 10.62 2.32 0.22
C PHE A 38 9.16 1.85 0.19
N ARG A 39 8.91 0.55 0.42
CA ARG A 39 7.56 -0.02 0.50
C ARG A 39 6.86 0.49 1.75
N MET A 40 7.57 0.60 2.87
CA MET A 40 7.02 1.19 4.10
C MET A 40 6.76 2.68 3.97
N ALA A 41 7.62 3.42 3.27
CA ALA A 41 7.37 4.82 2.94
C ALA A 41 6.10 4.98 2.08
N ALA A 42 5.92 4.15 1.04
CA ALA A 42 4.72 4.14 0.21
C ALA A 42 3.47 3.70 1.00
N PHE A 43 3.59 2.69 1.85
CA PHE A 43 2.49 2.18 2.68
C PHE A 43 1.96 3.25 3.63
N ARG A 44 2.83 4.01 4.31
CA ARG A 44 2.42 5.10 5.20
C ARG A 44 1.66 6.20 4.45
N ARG A 45 2.09 6.53 3.22
CA ARG A 45 1.36 7.47 2.35
C ARG A 45 -0.01 6.91 1.95
N ALA A 46 -0.11 5.63 1.61
CA ALA A 46 -1.38 4.98 1.28
C ALA A 46 -2.37 5.02 2.46
N VAL A 47 -1.90 4.81 3.70
CA VAL A 47 -2.72 4.94 4.91
C VAL A 47 -3.23 6.38 5.09
N ALA A 48 -2.40 7.38 4.84
CA ALA A 48 -2.84 8.78 4.87
C ALA A 48 -3.97 9.05 3.85
N VAL A 49 -3.80 8.58 2.61
CA VAL A 49 -4.84 8.67 1.56
C VAL A 49 -6.14 7.95 1.97
N LEU A 50 -6.05 6.83 2.70
CA LEU A 50 -7.22 6.12 3.20
C LEU A 50 -8.02 6.95 4.21
N ALA A 51 -7.34 7.72 5.06
CA ALA A 51 -7.95 8.54 6.11
C ALA A 51 -8.56 9.86 5.58
N GLU A 52 -8.12 10.36 4.44
CA GLU A 52 -8.64 11.58 3.83
C GLU A 52 -10.12 11.45 3.43
N PRO A 53 -10.92 12.54 3.47
CA PRO A 53 -12.27 12.56 2.92
C PRO A 53 -12.27 12.49 1.38
N GLY A 54 -13.40 12.13 0.77
CA GLY A 54 -13.59 12.14 -0.69
C GLY A 54 -13.87 10.76 -1.31
N ALA A 55 -13.91 10.74 -2.64
CA ALA A 55 -14.13 9.53 -3.44
C ALA A 55 -12.81 8.96 -3.97
N SER A 56 -12.86 7.78 -4.61
CA SER A 56 -11.74 7.22 -5.39
C SER A 56 -10.47 6.87 -4.60
N ARG A 57 -10.54 6.66 -3.27
CA ARG A 57 -9.39 6.24 -2.44
C ARG A 57 -8.67 5.02 -3.01
N ALA A 58 -9.42 4.01 -3.46
CA ALA A 58 -8.84 2.80 -4.04
C ALA A 58 -7.96 3.12 -5.27
N ARG A 59 -8.44 3.97 -6.18
CA ARG A 59 -7.67 4.43 -7.35
C ARG A 59 -6.42 5.18 -6.92
N ARG A 60 -6.56 6.15 -6.01
CA ARG A 60 -5.44 6.98 -5.56
C ARG A 60 -4.34 6.15 -4.87
N ILE A 61 -4.74 5.16 -4.07
CA ILE A 61 -3.81 4.22 -3.42
C ILE A 61 -3.14 3.34 -4.47
N LEU A 62 -3.89 2.81 -5.45
CA LEU A 62 -3.33 2.01 -6.54
C LEU A 62 -2.27 2.80 -7.32
N GLU A 63 -2.62 4.02 -7.76
CA GLU A 63 -1.70 4.90 -8.50
C GLU A 63 -0.46 5.24 -7.67
N LEU A 64 -0.61 5.47 -6.36
CA LEU A 64 0.51 5.76 -5.46
C LEU A 64 1.47 4.57 -5.27
N LEU A 65 0.99 3.34 -5.42
CA LEU A 65 1.81 2.12 -5.32
C LEU A 65 2.36 1.64 -6.67
N SER A 66 1.86 2.18 -7.77
CA SER A 66 2.19 1.70 -9.12
C SER A 66 3.33 2.50 -9.75
N ASP A 67 4.04 1.86 -10.67
CA ASP A 67 4.97 2.53 -11.57
C ASP A 67 4.18 3.47 -12.50
N PRO A 68 4.46 4.79 -12.51
CA PRO A 68 3.77 5.74 -13.36
C PRO A 68 4.33 5.80 -14.79
N THR A 69 5.42 5.08 -15.08
CA THR A 69 6.09 5.13 -16.39
C THR A 69 5.36 4.28 -17.43
N ASP A 70 5.40 4.76 -18.67
CA ASP A 70 4.90 4.06 -19.86
C ASP A 70 6.00 3.31 -20.61
N THR A 71 7.25 3.54 -20.21
CA THR A 71 8.45 2.96 -20.81
C THR A 71 8.80 1.68 -20.05
N PRO A 72 8.78 0.51 -20.71
CA PRO A 72 9.21 -0.73 -20.08
C PRO A 72 10.66 -0.65 -19.63
N ILE A 73 10.98 -1.33 -18.54
CA ILE A 73 12.38 -1.54 -18.15
C ILE A 73 13.13 -2.31 -19.24
N ASP A 74 14.41 -2.00 -19.44
CA ASP A 74 15.24 -2.62 -20.47
C ASP A 74 15.38 -4.14 -20.28
N SER A 75 15.36 -4.60 -19.02
CA SER A 75 15.38 -6.03 -18.69
C SER A 75 14.80 -6.29 -17.31
N ALA A 76 14.00 -7.34 -17.20
CA ALA A 76 13.57 -7.90 -15.91
C ALA A 76 14.55 -8.95 -15.36
N ALA A 77 15.68 -9.19 -16.04
CA ALA A 77 16.66 -10.18 -15.59
C ALA A 77 17.22 -9.80 -14.21
N GLY A 78 17.07 -10.69 -13.24
CA GLY A 78 17.48 -10.45 -11.86
C GLY A 78 16.39 -9.88 -10.95
N LEU A 79 15.30 -9.34 -11.50
CA LEU A 79 14.13 -8.96 -10.71
C LEU A 79 13.33 -10.19 -10.30
N LYS A 80 13.13 -10.37 -9.00
CA LYS A 80 12.32 -11.48 -8.44
C LYS A 80 10.93 -10.98 -8.07
N GLY A 81 10.09 -10.76 -9.09
CA GLY A 81 8.68 -10.44 -8.93
C GLY A 81 8.37 -8.96 -8.62
N ALA A 82 7.11 -8.69 -8.31
CA ALA A 82 6.63 -7.34 -8.00
C ALA A 82 6.86 -7.00 -6.52
N PHE A 83 7.39 -5.80 -6.25
CA PHE A 83 7.63 -5.32 -4.89
C PHE A 83 6.36 -4.81 -4.17
N GLY A 84 5.28 -4.56 -4.91
CA GLY A 84 4.03 -4.01 -4.38
C GLY A 84 4.04 -2.49 -4.12
N ALA A 85 5.16 -1.81 -4.38
CA ALA A 85 5.30 -0.36 -4.40
C ALA A 85 6.32 0.06 -5.47
N TYR A 86 6.28 1.31 -5.91
CA TYR A 86 7.24 1.86 -6.86
C TYR A 86 8.41 2.55 -6.14
N PRO A 87 9.67 2.14 -6.38
CA PRO A 87 10.85 2.72 -5.73
C PRO A 87 11.31 4.05 -6.34
N GLY A 88 10.69 4.54 -7.42
CA GLY A 88 11.07 5.82 -8.05
C GLY A 88 12.02 5.69 -9.24
N GLY A 89 12.15 4.50 -9.84
CA GLY A 89 12.98 4.26 -11.03
C GLY A 89 14.42 3.81 -10.74
N GLU A 90 14.84 3.81 -9.47
CA GLU A 90 16.06 3.13 -9.03
C GLU A 90 15.71 1.70 -8.61
N THR A 91 16.42 0.70 -9.16
CA THR A 91 16.27 -0.70 -8.71
C THR A 91 16.76 -0.78 -7.26
N PRO A 92 15.90 -1.14 -6.29
CA PRO A 92 16.35 -1.34 -4.92
C PRO A 92 17.35 -2.51 -4.89
N ALA A 93 18.41 -2.36 -4.10
CA ALA A 93 19.45 -3.37 -3.90
C ALA A 93 18.90 -4.71 -3.39
#